data_AF-A0A397ILA3-F1
#
_entry.id   AF-A0A397ILA3-F1
#
_cell.length_a   1.000
_cell.length_b   1.000
_cell.length_c   1.000
_cell.angle_alpha   90.00
_cell.angle_beta   90.00
_cell.angle_gamma   90.00
#
_symmetry.space_group_name_H-M   'P 1'
#
loop_
_entity.id
_entity.type
_entity.pdbx_description
1 polymer ?
#
loop_
_entity_poly.entity_id
_entity_poly.type
_entity_poly.pdbx_seq_one_letter_code
_entity_poly.pdbx_strand_id
1 'polypeptide(L)'
;MQFINPNASNRMFQNISGESILSEELKNFTEIARRKRIEFIGEKLSKKTSWHPIPITCEEANLQKSESSLTKSQILSIINSLIPSLDDSDRLRFRSLSNKSHDELMNILQKIRNLLAESSNTNKKID
;
A
#
# COMPACT_ATOMS: atom_id res chain seq x y z
N MET A 1 5.65 -8.61 13.20
CA MET A 1 5.28 -9.65 12.22
C MET A 1 5.68 -9.17 10.83
N GLN A 2 6.69 -9.79 10.21
CA GLN A 2 7.14 -9.45 8.86
C GLN A 2 6.44 -10.39 7.87
N PHE A 3 5.71 -9.85 6.89
CA PHE A 3 5.03 -10.67 5.89
C PHE A 3 6.06 -11.28 4.94
N ILE A 4 6.00 -12.60 4.74
CA ILE A 4 6.93 -13.33 3.87
C ILE A 4 6.50 -13.13 2.41
N ASN A 5 7.45 -12.72 1.55
CA ASN A 5 7.21 -12.59 0.11
C ASN A 5 6.86 -13.97 -0.50
N PRO A 6 5.64 -14.15 -1.03
CA PRO A 6 5.20 -15.43 -1.59
C PRO A 6 5.83 -15.76 -2.95
N ASN A 7 6.71 -14.91 -3.48
CA ASN A 7 7.44 -15.11 -4.73
C ASN A 7 8.97 -15.21 -4.54
N ALA A 8 9.47 -15.17 -3.30
CA ALA A 8 10.89 -15.42 -3.07
C ALA A 8 11.24 -16.87 -3.45
N SER A 9 12.17 -17.03 -4.40
CA SER A 9 12.63 -18.32 -4.94
C SER A 9 13.56 -19.07 -3.97
N ASN A 10 14.24 -18.36 -3.08
CA ASN A 10 15.17 -18.93 -2.10
C ASN A 10 14.49 -19.26 -0.78
N ARG A 11 13.34 -19.94 -0.84
CA ARG A 11 12.61 -20.29 0.38
C ARG A 11 13.19 -21.54 1.00
N MET A 12 13.85 -21.39 2.14
CA MET A 12 14.14 -22.54 3.00
C MET A 12 12.81 -23.04 3.60
N PHE A 13 12.55 -24.33 3.40
CA PHE A 13 11.44 -25.01 4.07
C PHE A 13 11.85 -25.25 5.52
N GLN A 14 11.43 -24.35 6.40
CA GLN A 14 11.66 -24.42 7.83
C GLN A 14 10.34 -24.37 8.60
N ASN A 15 10.38 -24.78 9.86
CA ASN A 15 9.28 -24.57 10.79
C ASN A 15 9.04 -23.06 11.03
N ILE A 16 7.96 -22.74 11.75
CA ILE A 16 7.53 -21.35 11.99
C ILE A 16 8.61 -20.55 12.75
N SER A 17 9.40 -21.19 13.62
CA SER A 17 10.49 -20.51 14.33
C SER A 17 11.78 -20.35 13.51
N GLY A 18 11.88 -21.00 12.33
CA GLY A 18 13.10 -20.99 11.51
C GLY A 18 14.23 -21.87 12.06
N GLU A 19 13.98 -22.63 13.12
CA GLU A 19 14.98 -23.38 13.89
C GLU A 19 15.19 -24.80 13.33
N SER A 20 14.23 -25.33 12.58
CA SER A 20 14.33 -26.69 12.01
C SER A 20 13.93 -26.73 10.55
N ILE A 21 14.68 -27.53 9.78
CA ILE A 21 14.41 -27.79 8.36
C ILE A 21 13.32 -28.85 8.27
N LEU A 22 12.35 -28.66 7.36
CA LEU A 22 11.26 -29.61 7.14
C LEU A 22 11.77 -30.89 6.46
N SER A 23 11.12 -32.03 6.73
CA SER A 23 11.37 -33.28 6.01
C SER A 23 10.95 -33.18 4.54
N GLU A 24 11.51 -34.05 3.68
CA GLU A 24 11.15 -34.08 2.25
C GLU A 24 9.65 -34.37 2.02
N GLU A 25 9.05 -35.23 2.83
CA GLU A 25 7.60 -35.50 2.75
C GLU A 25 6.78 -34.24 3.04
N LEU A 26 7.19 -33.46 4.04
CA LEU A 26 6.49 -32.24 4.42
C LEU A 26 6.74 -31.10 3.42
N LYS A 27 7.93 -31.05 2.79
CA LYS A 27 8.20 -30.16 1.65
C LYS A 27 7.27 -30.47 0.48
N ASN A 28 7.15 -31.74 0.12
CA ASN A 28 6.28 -32.19 -0.97
C ASN A 28 4.81 -31.85 -0.69
N PHE A 29 4.33 -32.14 0.54
CA PHE A 29 3.00 -31.75 0.97
C PHE A 29 2.77 -30.24 0.86
N THR A 30 3.74 -29.44 1.33
CA THR A 30 3.65 -27.97 1.31
C THR A 30 3.55 -27.44 -0.12
N GLU A 31 4.34 -27.97 -1.06
CA GLU A 31 4.26 -27.58 -2.47
C GLU A 31 2.93 -27.97 -3.12
N ILE A 32 2.40 -29.16 -2.81
CA ILE A 32 1.08 -29.59 -3.29
C ILE A 32 0.00 -28.66 -2.76
N ALA A 33 -0.01 -28.39 -1.45
CA ALA A 33 -0.97 -27.50 -0.81
C ALA A 33 -0.90 -26.07 -1.38
N ARG A 34 0.31 -25.56 -1.62
CA ARG A 34 0.54 -24.25 -2.26
C ARG A 34 -0.05 -24.21 -3.66
N ARG A 35 0.24 -25.22 -4.50
CA ARG A 35 -0.28 -25.31 -5.87
C ARG A 35 -1.80 -25.33 -5.87
N LYS A 36 -2.41 -26.16 -5.01
CA LYS A 36 -3.86 -26.28 -4.87
C LYS A 36 -4.51 -24.97 -4.39
N ARG A 37 -3.86 -24.24 -3.47
CA ARG A 37 -4.33 -22.91 -3.04
C ARG A 37 -4.29 -21.91 -4.19
N ILE A 38 -3.21 -21.85 -4.96
CA ILE A 38 -3.09 -20.92 -6.10
C ILE A 38 -4.17 -21.23 -7.14
N GLU A 39 -4.35 -22.50 -7.48
CA GLU A 39 -5.41 -22.98 -8.38
C GLU A 39 -6.79 -22.56 -7.87
N PHE A 40 -7.13 -22.84 -6.60
CA PHE A 40 -8.41 -22.46 -6.00
C PHE A 40 -8.65 -20.95 -5.99
N ILE A 41 -7.65 -20.15 -5.59
CA ILE A 41 -7.73 -18.68 -5.60
C ILE A 41 -7.94 -18.22 -7.04
N GLY A 42 -7.14 -18.71 -7.99
CA GLY A 42 -7.28 -18.40 -9.41
C GLY A 42 -8.69 -18.67 -9.91
N GLU A 43 -9.23 -19.87 -9.67
CA GLU A 43 -10.58 -20.23 -10.09
C GLU A 43 -11.68 -19.41 -9.39
N LYS A 44 -11.60 -19.20 -8.08
CA LYS A 44 -12.65 -18.49 -7.32
C LYS A 44 -12.63 -16.98 -7.55
N LEU A 45 -11.45 -16.40 -7.74
CA LEU A 45 -11.31 -14.97 -7.98
C LEU A 45 -11.52 -14.62 -9.46
N SER A 46 -11.08 -15.46 -10.41
CA SER A 46 -11.33 -15.21 -11.85
C SER A 46 -12.79 -15.41 -12.25
N LYS A 47 -13.52 -16.34 -11.61
CA LYS A 47 -14.94 -16.62 -11.92
C LYS A 47 -15.92 -15.67 -11.22
N LYS A 48 -15.45 -14.80 -10.30
CA LYS A 48 -16.30 -13.75 -9.72
C LYS A 48 -16.34 -12.54 -10.65
N THR A 49 -17.43 -12.40 -11.40
CA THR A 49 -17.73 -11.22 -12.23
C THR A 49 -18.24 -10.03 -11.41
N SER A 50 -18.61 -10.24 -10.15
CA SER A 50 -19.15 -9.19 -9.26
C SER A 50 -18.21 -8.93 -8.08
N TRP A 51 -17.08 -8.30 -8.37
CA TRP A 51 -16.34 -7.58 -7.33
C TRP A 51 -17.17 -6.37 -6.95
N HIS A 52 -17.76 -6.40 -5.76
CA HIS A 52 -18.44 -5.23 -5.26
C HIS A 52 -17.37 -4.29 -4.72
N PRO A 53 -17.43 -2.98 -5.06
CA PRO A 53 -16.61 -1.99 -4.39
C PRO A 53 -16.75 -2.16 -2.88
N ILE A 54 -15.67 -1.93 -2.13
CA ILE A 54 -15.76 -1.87 -0.68
C ILE A 54 -16.76 -0.76 -0.35
N PRO A 55 -17.87 -1.07 0.36
CA PRO A 55 -18.83 -0.04 0.71
C PRO A 55 -18.14 0.97 1.61
N ILE A 56 -18.18 2.23 1.19
CA ILE A 56 -17.67 3.36 1.97
C ILE A 56 -18.82 4.00 2.73
N THR A 57 -18.51 4.62 3.88
CA THR A 57 -19.52 5.34 4.67
C THR A 57 -19.94 6.63 3.95
N CYS A 58 -21.06 7.21 4.38
CA CYS A 58 -21.51 8.50 3.86
C CYS A 58 -20.47 9.60 4.12
N GLU A 59 -19.79 9.55 5.26
CA GLU A 59 -18.71 10.48 5.62
C GLU A 59 -17.53 10.35 4.65
N GLU A 60 -17.10 9.11 4.36
CA GLU A 60 -16.02 8.83 3.41
C GLU A 60 -16.38 9.31 1.99
N ALA A 61 -17.61 9.09 1.54
CA ALA A 61 -18.09 9.58 0.25
C ALA A 61 -18.13 11.12 0.19
N ASN A 62 -18.53 11.78 1.28
CA ASN A 62 -18.58 13.24 1.36
C ASN A 62 -17.19 13.87 1.42
N LEU A 63 -16.26 13.25 2.14
CA LEU A 63 -14.83 13.60 2.14
C LEU A 63 -14.23 13.48 0.73
N GLN A 64 -14.54 12.39 0.02
CA GLN A 64 -14.04 12.22 -1.34
C GLN A 64 -14.61 13.27 -2.31
N LYS A 65 -15.89 13.63 -2.17
CA LYS A 65 -16.52 14.70 -2.94
C LYS A 65 -15.88 16.06 -2.64
N SER A 66 -15.68 16.40 -1.37
CA SER A 66 -15.07 17.68 -0.99
C SER A 66 -13.64 17.79 -1.52
N GLU A 67 -12.87 16.70 -1.49
CA GLU A 67 -11.52 16.65 -2.06
C GLU A 67 -11.52 16.76 -3.60
N SER A 68 -12.44 16.08 -4.30
CA SER A 68 -12.57 16.18 -5.76
C SER A 68 -13.02 17.57 -6.24
N SER A 69 -13.69 18.33 -5.37
CA SER A 69 -14.16 19.69 -5.66
C SER A 69 -13.08 20.76 -5.52
N LEU A 70 -11.89 20.41 -4.99
CA LEU A 70 -10.81 21.36 -4.82
C LEU A 70 -10.32 21.87 -6.18
N THR A 71 -10.22 23.18 -6.31
CA THR A 71 -9.59 23.80 -7.47
C THR A 71 -8.08 23.53 -7.46
N LYS A 72 -7.47 23.61 -8.65
CA LYS A 72 -6.02 23.43 -8.83
C LYS A 72 -5.18 24.30 -7.86
N SER A 73 -5.60 25.56 -7.66
CA SER A 73 -4.91 26.50 -6.76
C SER A 73 -5.03 26.11 -5.29
N GLN A 74 -6.19 25.58 -4.87
CA GLN A 74 -6.38 25.07 -3.50
C GLN A 74 -5.50 23.85 -3.25
N ILE A 75 -5.44 22.90 -4.18
CA ILE A 75 -4.56 21.72 -4.07
C ILE A 75 -3.10 22.16 -3.97
N LEU A 76 -2.66 23.11 -4.80
CA LEU A 76 -1.32 23.68 -4.73
C LEU A 76 -1.03 24.34 -3.38
N SER A 77 -1.99 25.11 -2.85
CA SER A 77 -1.87 25.75 -1.54
C SER A 77 -1.67 24.71 -0.42
N ILE A 78 -2.48 23.65 -0.43
CA ILE A 78 -2.37 22.54 0.54
C ILE A 78 -1.01 21.86 0.40
N ILE A 79 -0.59 21.48 -0.82
CA ILE A 79 0.72 20.84 -1.03
C ILE A 79 1.86 21.73 -0.49
N ASN A 80 1.86 23.02 -0.84
CA ASN A 80 2.89 23.95 -0.40
C ASN A 80 2.92 24.14 1.12
N SER A 81 1.77 24.02 1.79
CA SER A 81 1.68 24.04 3.26
C SER A 81 2.25 22.78 3.93
N LEU A 82 2.24 21.63 3.24
CA LEU A 82 2.69 20.34 3.75
C LEU A 82 4.18 20.06 3.46
N ILE A 83 4.74 20.63 2.39
CA ILE A 83 6.16 20.45 2.02
C ILE A 83 7.12 20.73 3.18
N PRO A 84 6.95 21.77 4.02
CA PRO A 84 7.84 22.03 5.15
C PRO A 84 7.90 20.91 6.21
N SER A 85 6.88 20.05 6.27
CA SER A 85 6.80 18.93 7.22
C SER A 85 7.46 17.63 6.71
N LEU A 86 8.00 17.64 5.48
CA LEU A 86 8.71 16.51 4.90
C LEU A 86 10.22 16.57 5.19
N ASP A 87 10.88 15.43 5.10
CA ASP A 87 12.34 15.36 5.14
C ASP A 87 12.98 16.03 3.92
N ASP A 88 14.20 16.55 4.06
CA ASP A 88 14.87 17.34 3.02
C ASP A 88 15.03 16.58 1.68
N SER A 89 15.21 15.26 1.73
CA SER A 89 15.25 14.42 0.52
C SER A 89 13.92 14.41 -0.24
N ASP A 90 12.80 14.37 0.48
CA ASP A 90 11.46 14.33 -0.11
C ASP A 90 11.00 15.71 -0.56
N ARG A 91 11.37 16.77 0.15
CA ARG A 91 11.10 18.16 -0.24
C ARG A 91 11.63 18.48 -1.65
N LEU A 92 12.80 17.97 -2.00
CA LEU A 92 13.41 18.17 -3.33
C LEU A 92 12.58 17.56 -4.45
N ARG A 93 11.82 16.48 -4.19
CA ARG A 93 10.99 15.80 -5.19
C ARG A 93 9.75 16.60 -5.60
N PHE A 94 9.37 17.62 -4.82
CA PHE A 94 8.11 18.37 -5.01
C PHE A 94 8.31 19.85 -5.38
N ARG A 95 9.48 20.27 -5.87
CA ARG A 95 9.78 21.68 -6.19
C ARG A 95 9.08 22.26 -7.43
N SER A 96 8.44 21.46 -8.28
CA SER A 96 7.89 21.93 -9.56
C SER A 96 6.47 21.44 -9.81
N LEU A 97 5.49 22.20 -9.32
CA LEU A 97 4.08 21.80 -9.30
C LEU A 97 3.16 22.69 -10.15
N SER A 98 3.60 23.89 -10.53
CA SER A 98 2.78 24.88 -11.27
C SER A 98 2.21 24.34 -12.58
N ASN A 99 2.99 23.51 -13.28
CA ASN A 99 2.67 23.04 -14.63
C ASN A 99 1.88 21.72 -14.64
N LYS A 100 1.64 21.13 -13.47
CA LYS A 100 0.97 19.82 -13.35
C LYS A 100 -0.53 19.94 -13.57
N SER A 101 -1.17 18.90 -14.09
CA SER A 101 -2.62 18.78 -14.17
C SER A 101 -3.26 18.67 -12.78
N HIS A 102 -4.58 18.82 -12.70
CA HIS A 102 -5.32 18.65 -11.45
C HIS A 102 -5.12 17.23 -10.87
N ASP A 103 -5.29 16.19 -11.69
CA ASP A 103 -5.11 14.80 -11.27
C ASP A 103 -3.67 14.49 -10.81
N GLU A 104 -2.66 15.05 -11.49
CA GLU A 104 -1.27 14.91 -11.05
C GLU A 104 -1.02 15.56 -9.69
N LEU A 105 -1.61 16.74 -9.45
CA LEU A 105 -1.51 17.40 -8.15
C LEU A 105 -2.22 16.59 -7.06
N MET A 106 -3.38 16.00 -7.36
CA MET A 106 -4.10 15.15 -6.41
C MET A 106 -3.30 13.90 -6.04
N ASN A 107 -2.68 13.25 -7.04
CA ASN A 107 -1.78 12.13 -6.81
C ASN A 107 -0.55 12.52 -5.97
N ILE A 108 -0.01 13.71 -6.17
CA ILE A 108 1.12 14.23 -5.38
C ILE A 108 0.70 14.51 -3.94
N LEU A 109 -0.45 15.16 -3.74
CA LEU A 109 -1.00 15.40 -2.41
C LEU A 109 -1.16 14.09 -1.64
N GLN A 110 -1.68 13.05 -2.29
CA GLN A 110 -1.81 11.73 -1.66
C GLN A 110 -0.44 11.11 -1.30
N LYS A 111 0.56 11.22 -2.19
CA LYS A 111 1.92 10.74 -1.90
C LYS A 111 2.51 11.45 -0.68
N ILE A 112 2.37 12.77 -0.59
CA ILE A 112 2.87 13.56 0.55
C ILE A 112 2.19 13.12 1.85
N ARG A 113 0.87 12.92 1.84
CA ARG A 113 0.12 12.43 3.02
C ARG A 113 0.60 11.06 3.47
N ASN A 114 0.87 10.15 2.53
CA ASN A 114 1.39 8.81 2.86
C ASN A 114 2.77 8.89 3.52
N LEU A 115 3.68 9.72 2.99
CA LEU A 115 5.01 9.93 3.58
C LEU A 115 4.92 10.47 5.02
N LEU A 116 4.01 11.43 5.26
CA LEU A 116 3.77 11.98 6.61
C LEU A 116 3.15 10.95 7.58
N ALA A 117 2.30 10.05 7.08
CA ALA A 117 1.73 8.98 7.89
C ALA A 117 2.81 7.94 8.27
N GLU A 118 3.72 7.63 7.35
CA GLU A 118 4.84 6.71 7.59
C GLU A 118 5.80 7.25 8.66
N SER A 119 6.20 8.53 8.58
CA SER A 119 7.06 9.18 9.57
C SER A 119 6.41 9.32 10.96
N SER A 120 5.08 9.46 11.00
CA SER A 120 4.32 9.47 12.26
C SER A 120 4.30 8.10 12.95
N ASN A 121 4.36 7.00 12.18
CA ASN A 121 4.33 5.64 12.70
C ASN A 121 5.72 5.16 13.17
N THR A 122 6.80 5.70 12.61
CA THR A 122 8.17 5.41 13.06
C THR A 122 8.49 6.05 14.41
N ASN A 123 7.89 7.20 14.73
CA ASN A 123 8.11 7.92 15.98
C ASN A 123 7.32 7.37 17.19
N LYS A 124 6.42 6.39 16.99
CA LYS A 124 5.64 5.74 18.05
C LYS A 124 6.27 4.46 18.62
N LYS A 125 7.55 4.20 18.36
CA LYS A 125 8.24 2.94 18.71
C LYS A 125 9.35 3.08 19.75
N ILE A 126 9.33 4.13 20.55
CA ILE A 126 10.22 4.30 21.69
C ILE A 126 9.33 4.59 22.89
N ASP A 127 8.95 3.52 23.59
CA ASP A 127 8.64 3.44 25.02
C ASP A 127 8.69 1.96 25.44
#